data_AF-A0A7C5WTH0-F1
#
_entry.id   AF-A0A7C5WTH0-F1
#
_cell.length_a   1.000
_cell.length_b   1.000
_cell.length_c   1.000
_cell.angle_alpha   90.00
_cell.angle_beta   90.00
_cell.angle_gamma   90.00
#
_symmetry.space_group_name_H-M   'P 1'
#
loop_
_entity.id
_entity.type
_entity.pdbx_description
1 polymer ?
#
loop_
_entity_poly.entity_id
_entity_poly.type
_entity_poly.pdbx_seq_one_letter_code
_entity_poly.pdbx_strand_id
1 'polypeptide(L)'
;MRKMILTGLLLVLATSASFASELSRREQAAQQVTQQLLKQLGGQLKQAMQAGGPANAINICREAAPKTAEKLSLENGWRVTRVSIKPRNTLLGTPDSWER
;
A
#
# COMPACT_ATOMS: atom_id res chain seq x y z
N MET A 1 -10.47 -47.39 1.02
CA MET A 1 -10.62 -46.33 -0.01
C MET A 1 -11.50 -45.17 0.44
N ARG A 2 -12.78 -45.36 0.80
CA ARG A 2 -13.68 -44.28 1.31
C ARG A 2 -13.11 -43.48 2.49
N LYS A 3 -12.50 -44.14 3.48
CA LYS A 3 -11.87 -43.47 4.64
C LYS A 3 -10.66 -42.61 4.25
N MET A 4 -9.86 -43.05 3.28
CA MET A 4 -8.70 -42.31 2.75
C MET A 4 -9.12 -41.10 1.90
N ILE A 5 -10.23 -41.21 1.17
CA ILE A 5 -10.83 -40.09 0.42
C ILE A 5 -11.36 -39.03 1.38
N LEU A 6 -12.02 -39.43 2.47
CA LEU A 6 -12.50 -38.49 3.50
C LEU A 6 -11.35 -37.77 4.24
N THR A 7 -10.24 -38.46 4.54
CA THR A 7 -9.09 -37.80 5.21
C THR A 7 -8.37 -36.84 4.27
N GLY A 8 -8.23 -37.19 2.99
CA GLY A 8 -7.66 -36.29 1.98
C GLY A 8 -8.51 -35.03 1.77
N LEU A 9 -9.84 -35.17 1.73
CA LEU A 9 -10.75 -34.03 1.57
C LEU A 9 -10.72 -33.08 2.77
N LEU A 10 -10.60 -33.60 3.99
CA LEU A 10 -10.51 -32.78 5.21
C LEU A 10 -9.22 -31.96 5.26
N LEU A 11 -8.09 -32.54 4.80
CA LEU A 11 -6.78 -31.87 4.78
C LEU A 11 -6.75 -30.72 3.75
N VAL A 12 -7.38 -30.91 2.59
CA VAL A 12 -7.49 -29.87 1.56
C VAL A 12 -8.34 -28.68 2.05
N LEU A 13 -9.43 -28.94 2.78
CA LEU A 13 -10.28 -27.86 3.34
C LEU A 13 -9.59 -27.05 4.45
N ALA A 14 -8.75 -27.67 5.28
CA ALA A 14 -8.02 -26.95 6.31
C ALA A 14 -6.99 -25.98 5.72
N THR A 15 -6.37 -26.35 4.60
CA THR A 15 -5.32 -25.54 3.98
C THR A 15 -5.88 -24.27 3.34
N SER A 16 -7.06 -24.34 2.69
CA SER A 16 -7.69 -23.17 2.06
C SER A 16 -8.12 -22.10 3.06
N ALA A 17 -8.59 -22.49 4.25
CA ALA A 17 -8.97 -21.57 5.31
C ALA A 17 -7.77 -20.75 5.83
N SER A 18 -6.59 -21.37 5.96
CA SER A 18 -5.37 -20.66 6.37
C SER A 18 -4.94 -19.60 5.36
N PHE A 19 -5.00 -19.90 4.06
CA PHE A 19 -4.66 -18.92 3.02
C PHE A 19 -5.58 -17.69 3.04
N ALA A 20 -6.89 -17.90 3.20
CA ALA A 20 -7.85 -16.81 3.29
C ALA A 20 -7.55 -15.88 4.49
N SER A 21 -7.24 -16.46 5.65
CA SER A 21 -6.92 -15.68 6.86
C SER A 21 -5.63 -14.86 6.73
N GLU A 22 -4.61 -15.40 6.05
CA GLU A 22 -3.35 -14.71 5.82
C GLU A 22 -3.51 -13.57 4.80
N LEU A 23 -4.32 -13.77 3.75
CA LEU A 23 -4.64 -12.72 2.80
C LEU A 23 -5.34 -11.53 3.50
N SER A 24 -6.37 -11.79 4.31
CA SER A 24 -7.07 -10.74 5.06
C SER A 24 -6.14 -9.99 6.01
N ARG A 25 -5.18 -10.69 6.65
CA ARG A 25 -4.17 -10.05 7.50
C ARG A 25 -3.26 -9.11 6.70
N ARG A 26 -2.82 -9.53 5.51
CA ARG A 26 -2.00 -8.70 4.61
C ARG A 26 -2.78 -7.49 4.11
N GLU A 27 -4.05 -7.65 3.75
CA GLU A 27 -4.90 -6.53 3.35
C GLU A 27 -5.05 -5.49 4.46
N GLN A 28 -5.28 -5.94 5.70
CA GLN A 28 -5.37 -5.04 6.86
C GLN A 28 -4.06 -4.29 7.11
N ALA A 29 -2.92 -4.99 7.07
CA ALA A 29 -1.62 -4.34 7.21
C ALA A 29 -1.34 -3.35 6.06
N ALA A 30 -1.79 -3.64 4.82
CA ALA A 30 -1.69 -2.72 3.68
C ALA A 30 -2.47 -1.43 3.90
N GLN A 31 -3.70 -1.57 4.38
CA GLN A 31 -4.55 -0.45 4.69
C GLN A 31 -3.92 0.42 5.78
N GLN A 32 -3.36 -0.18 6.83
CA GLN A 32 -2.70 0.54 7.93
C GLN A 32 -1.51 1.38 7.43
N VAL A 33 -0.59 0.78 6.67
CA VAL A 33 0.59 1.49 6.14
C VAL A 33 0.16 2.60 5.16
N THR A 34 -0.85 2.34 4.33
CA THR A 34 -1.39 3.34 3.41
C THR A 34 -2.04 4.51 4.14
N GLN A 35 -2.80 4.25 5.21
CA GLN A 35 -3.39 5.29 6.06
C GLN A 35 -2.30 6.13 6.74
N GLN A 36 -1.22 5.51 7.19
CA GLN A 36 -0.07 6.22 7.76
C GLN A 36 0.56 7.16 6.73
N LEU A 37 0.80 6.69 5.50
CA LEU A 37 1.29 7.53 4.40
C LEU A 37 0.37 8.73 4.16
N LEU A 38 -0.93 8.49 4.02
CA LEU A 38 -1.92 9.54 3.76
C LEU A 38 -1.97 10.57 4.89
N LYS A 39 -1.92 10.12 6.15
CA LYS A 39 -1.95 11.02 7.31
C LYS A 39 -0.71 11.89 7.38
N GLN A 40 0.48 11.31 7.21
CA GLN A 40 1.75 12.05 7.25
C GLN A 40 1.85 13.05 6.10
N LEU A 41 1.67 12.58 4.86
CA LEU A 41 1.78 13.42 3.68
C LEU A 41 0.68 14.48 3.61
N GLY A 42 -0.56 14.11 3.95
CA GLY A 42 -1.69 15.04 3.98
C GLY A 42 -1.51 16.14 5.03
N GLY A 43 -0.92 15.83 6.19
CA GLY A 43 -0.55 16.81 7.20
C GLY A 43 0.48 17.82 6.68
N GLN A 44 1.56 17.33 6.09
CA GLN A 44 2.60 18.18 5.49
C GLN A 44 2.04 19.06 4.36
N LEU A 45 1.18 18.50 3.51
CA LEU A 45 0.55 19.24 2.42
C LEU A 45 -0.33 20.37 2.95
N LYS A 46 -1.16 20.10 3.96
CA LYS A 46 -2.01 21.14 4.58
C LYS A 46 -1.17 22.26 5.20
N GLN A 47 -0.10 21.91 5.92
CA GLN A 47 0.81 22.89 6.50
C GLN A 47 1.47 23.76 5.42
N ALA A 48 1.98 23.16 4.34
CA ALA A 48 2.59 23.91 3.24
C ALA A 48 1.59 24.83 2.53
N MET A 49 0.36 24.35 2.31
CA MET A 49 -0.74 25.16 1.76
C MET A 49 -1.07 26.35 2.64
N GLN A 50 -1.12 26.18 3.96
CA GLN A 50 -1.36 27.26 4.91
C GLN A 50 -0.21 28.27 4.95
N ALA A 51 1.04 27.80 4.83
CA ALA A 51 2.23 28.64 4.94
C ALA A 51 2.51 29.49 3.69
N GLY A 52 2.19 29.00 2.49
CA GLY A 52 2.49 29.74 1.26
C GLY A 52 1.70 29.28 0.03
N GLY A 53 0.53 28.70 0.25
CA GLY A 53 -0.40 28.35 -0.81
C GLY A 53 0.09 27.23 -1.75
N PRO A 54 -0.52 27.15 -2.95
CA PRO A 54 -0.24 26.09 -3.92
C PRO A 54 1.23 25.97 -4.33
N ALA A 55 1.96 27.09 -4.41
CA ALA A 55 3.37 27.09 -4.80
C ALA A 55 4.23 26.28 -3.81
N ASN A 56 4.02 26.46 -2.51
CA ASN A 56 4.74 25.71 -1.48
C ASN A 56 4.36 24.22 -1.45
N ALA A 57 3.11 23.90 -1.76
CA ALA A 57 2.62 22.52 -1.83
C ALA A 57 3.27 21.68 -2.96
N ILE A 58 3.82 22.32 -3.99
CA ILE A 58 4.55 21.61 -5.07
C ILE A 58 5.78 20.91 -4.47
N ASN A 59 6.51 21.55 -3.56
CA ASN A 59 7.69 20.96 -2.92
C ASN A 59 7.31 19.73 -2.08
N ILE A 60 6.16 19.75 -1.41
CA ILE A 60 5.64 18.58 -0.70
C ILE A 60 5.39 17.42 -1.65
N CYS A 61 4.78 17.67 -2.81
CA CYS A 61 4.52 16.64 -3.80
C CYS A 61 5.81 16.09 -4.45
N ARG A 62 6.83 16.94 -4.63
CA ARG A 62 8.08 16.60 -5.32
C ARG A 62 9.10 15.89 -4.41
N GLU A 63 9.21 16.31 -3.16
CA GLU A 63 10.27 15.87 -2.24
C GLU A 63 9.73 15.03 -1.08
N ALA A 64 8.76 15.56 -0.35
CA ALA A 64 8.26 14.90 0.85
C ALA A 64 7.46 13.63 0.53
N ALA A 65 6.66 13.63 -0.54
CA ALA A 65 5.87 12.48 -0.97
C ALA A 65 6.72 11.23 -1.28
N PRO A 66 7.73 11.27 -2.18
CA PRO A 66 8.56 10.10 -2.44
C PRO A 66 9.37 9.69 -1.20
N LYS A 67 9.91 10.65 -0.43
CA LYS A 67 10.68 10.35 0.79
C LYS A 67 9.85 9.65 1.87
N THR A 68 8.58 10.04 2.04
CA THR A 68 7.68 9.41 3.01
C THR A 68 7.30 8.00 2.57
N ALA A 69 7.03 7.82 1.27
CA ALA A 69 6.74 6.50 0.72
C ALA A 69 7.93 5.54 0.83
N GLU A 70 9.14 6.01 0.54
CA GLU A 70 10.39 5.26 0.71
C GLU A 70 10.61 4.87 2.18
N LYS A 71 10.49 5.83 3.11
CA LYS A 71 10.61 5.57 4.53
C LYS A 71 9.67 4.46 4.99
N LEU A 72 8.38 4.57 4.66
CA LEU A 72 7.39 3.55 5.06
C LEU A 72 7.62 2.21 4.37
N SER A 73 8.16 2.23 3.15
CA SER A 73 8.56 1.01 2.44
C SER A 73 9.63 0.26 3.22
N LEU A 74 10.69 0.96 3.63
CA LEU A 74 11.80 0.40 4.39
C LEU A 74 11.36 -0.08 5.77
N GLU A 75 10.53 0.70 6.48
CA GLU A 75 10.07 0.37 7.84
C GLU A 75 9.18 -0.88 7.88
N ASN A 76 8.38 -1.11 6.84
CA ASN A 76 7.42 -2.23 6.81
C ASN A 76 7.91 -3.41 5.97
N GLY A 77 9.03 -3.26 5.23
CA GLY A 77 9.52 -4.26 4.29
C GLY A 77 8.64 -4.43 3.04
N TRP A 78 7.82 -3.43 2.72
CA TRP A 78 6.82 -3.47 1.66
C TRP A 78 7.14 -2.44 0.59
N ARG A 79 6.67 -2.62 -0.64
CA ARG A 79 6.73 -1.56 -1.65
C ARG A 79 5.52 -0.64 -1.49
N VAL A 80 5.74 0.56 -0.95
CA VAL A 80 4.70 1.59 -0.80
C VAL A 80 4.97 2.70 -1.82
N THR A 81 4.01 2.97 -2.69
CA THR A 81 4.13 4.06 -3.68
C THR A 81 2.79 4.72 -3.96
N ARG A 82 2.83 5.93 -4.52
CA ARG A 82 1.66 6.65 -5.02
C ARG A 82 1.57 6.47 -6.53
N VAL A 83 0.59 5.71 -6.99
CA VAL A 83 0.32 5.49 -8.41
C VAL A 83 -0.78 6.43 -8.92
N SER A 84 -0.72 6.76 -10.21
CA SER A 84 -1.77 7.53 -10.88
C SER A 84 -1.76 7.26 -12.37
N ILE A 85 -2.94 7.19 -12.99
CA ILE A 85 -3.10 7.17 -14.45
C ILE A 85 -2.51 8.42 -15.15
N LYS A 86 -2.24 9.50 -14.39
CA LYS A 86 -1.56 10.71 -14.85
C LYS A 86 -0.41 11.04 -13.88
N PRO A 87 0.68 10.24 -13.87
CA PRO A 87 1.72 10.37 -12.87
C PRO A 87 2.50 11.67 -13.07
N ARG A 88 2.71 12.41 -11.97
CA ARG A 88 3.59 13.60 -12.00
C ARG A 88 5.08 13.23 -12.04
N ASN A 89 5.39 12.02 -11.58
CA ASN A 89 6.72 11.43 -11.64
C ASN A 89 6.59 10.02 -12.23
N THR A 90 6.95 9.88 -13.50
CA THR A 90 6.85 8.62 -14.26
C THR A 90 7.81 7.54 -13.75
N LEU A 91 8.90 7.92 -13.06
CA LEU A 91 9.86 6.96 -12.51
C LEU A 91 9.33 6.26 -11.26
N LEU A 92 8.40 6.87 -10.51
CA LEU A 92 7.96 6.38 -9.20
C LEU A 92 6.47 6.00 -9.12
N GLY A 93 5.61 6.58 -9.97
CA GLY A 93 4.16 6.51 -9.82
C GLY A 93 3.38 5.99 -11.03
N THR A 94 4.07 5.34 -11.98
CA THR A 94 3.42 4.74 -13.15
C THR A 94 2.68 3.47 -12.75
N PRO A 95 1.38 3.32 -13.07
CA PRO A 95 0.61 2.14 -12.71
C PRO A 95 1.09 0.93 -13.51
N ASP A 96 1.08 -0.24 -12.87
CA ASP A 96 1.34 -1.51 -13.53
C ASP A 96 0.13 -1.97 -14.38
N SER A 97 0.09 -3.24 -14.81
CA SER A 97 -1.04 -3.77 -15.59
C SER A 97 -2.29 -4.01 -14.77
N TRP A 98 -2.17 -4.23 -13.46
CA TRP A 98 -3.29 -4.46 -12.54
C TRP A 98 -3.89 -3.14 -12.03
N GLU A 99 -3.08 -2.10 -11.88
CA GLU A 99 -3.50 -0.77 -11.39
C GLU A 99 -4.12 0.15 -12.47
N ARG A 100 -4.22 -0.32 -13.72
CA ARG A 100 -4.73 0.45 -14.87
C ARG A 100 -6.24 0.43 -15.03
#